data_AF-A0A8T4DD11-F1
#
_entry.id   AF-A0A8T4DD11-F1
#
_cell.length_a   1.000
_cell.length_b   1.000
_cell.length_c   1.000
_cell.angle_alpha   90.00
_cell.angle_beta   90.00
_cell.angle_gamma   90.00
#
_symmetry.space_group_name_H-M   'P 1'
#
loop_
_entity.id
_entity.type
_entity.pdbx_description
1 polymer ?
#
loop_
_entity_poly.entity_id
_entity_poly.type
_entity_poly.pdbx_seq_one_letter_code
_entity_poly.pdbx_strand_id
1 'polypeptide(L)'
;MTKNKGLMLFLSALLIAAVLLAGCVEEVSNNATVTPSPTPSATPTSEKPPPSVPSTGMEVILSISNAPALNETADLRCAITSVNDASNMMAQIELPEGLVLVGGNLTWAGDIIVPEEEKRKHPRPNRSDPEYDRLCEEYEYPKGRVEFSAVVKSVEIGNWTITATAGYDVFTQEGTRYGRLGDSDYVYVAVRENTAWISEALFTTEGPAPARQLNVTPTQNMTWVTPPPTLLTSPAPYSPQPEPETILAYPGGPNFTIPLDLTYPYNQSLKPLGYGIVPLPQRVEEAFPTGSNISIDTDISVQFSRWIPPEVVKLEIVPRVEMSHAEKESVGIDSQKYSFYPFEPLQPNTDYNVTVTFGLNRTEPLQCGEEYCAPYETITWSFTTESTPKGDE
;
A
#
# COMPACT_ATOMS: atom_id res chain seq x y z
N MET A 1 -49.43 18.42 -32.73
CA MET A 1 -48.05 18.57 -32.22
C MET A 1 -47.24 17.29 -32.49
N THR A 2 -47.18 16.84 -33.76
CA THR A 2 -46.63 15.53 -34.17
C THR A 2 -45.70 15.59 -35.38
N LYS A 3 -45.43 16.79 -35.92
CA LYS A 3 -44.64 16.97 -37.15
C LYS A 3 -43.11 16.93 -36.98
N ASN A 4 -42.58 16.83 -35.76
CA ASN A 4 -41.13 16.98 -35.53
C ASN A 4 -40.38 15.67 -35.25
N LYS A 5 -41.09 14.53 -35.07
CA LYS A 5 -40.43 13.25 -34.78
C LYS A 5 -39.66 12.68 -35.99
N GLY A 6 -40.17 12.89 -37.21
CA GLY A 6 -39.50 12.44 -38.43
C GLY A 6 -38.18 13.17 -38.69
N LEU A 7 -38.13 14.48 -38.42
CA LEU A 7 -36.93 15.30 -38.63
C LEU A 7 -35.80 14.90 -37.68
N MET A 8 -36.11 14.61 -36.41
CA MET A 8 -35.14 14.15 -35.41
C MET A 8 -34.51 12.81 -35.78
N LEU A 9 -35.31 11.85 -36.27
CA LEU A 9 -34.79 10.54 -36.69
C LEU A 9 -33.88 10.64 -37.91
N PHE A 10 -34.21 11.53 -38.86
CA PHE A 10 -33.41 11.75 -40.05
C PHE A 10 -32.06 12.40 -39.72
N LEU A 11 -32.04 13.38 -38.81
CA LEU A 11 -30.81 14.02 -38.36
C LEU A 11 -29.89 13.07 -37.58
N SER A 12 -30.47 12.19 -36.75
CA SER A 12 -29.71 11.16 -36.03
C SER A 12 -29.02 10.17 -36.96
N ALA A 13 -29.76 9.66 -37.97
CA ALA A 13 -29.19 8.74 -38.96
C ALA A 13 -28.08 9.40 -39.80
N LEU A 14 -28.23 10.69 -40.12
CA LEU A 14 -27.22 11.44 -40.87
C LEU A 14 -25.92 11.61 -40.06
N LEU A 15 -26.04 11.83 -38.75
CA LEU A 15 -24.89 12.01 -37.86
C LEU A 15 -24.10 10.71 -37.67
N ILE A 16 -24.79 9.57 -37.54
CA ILE A 16 -24.16 8.25 -37.46
C ILE A 16 -23.41 7.91 -38.76
N ALA A 17 -24.00 8.23 -39.92
CA ALA A 17 -23.34 8.00 -41.22
C ALA A 17 -22.07 8.86 -41.40
N ALA A 18 -22.07 10.11 -40.90
CA ALA A 18 -20.91 10.99 -40.96
C ALA A 18 -19.74 10.48 -40.09
N VAL A 19 -20.03 9.92 -38.91
CA VAL A 19 -19.01 9.34 -38.01
C VAL A 19 -18.38 8.09 -38.63
N LEU A 20 -19.17 7.25 -39.31
CA LEU A 20 -18.66 6.04 -39.96
C LEU A 20 -17.76 6.34 -41.18
N LEU A 21 -17.97 7.46 -41.88
CA LEU A 21 -17.14 7.85 -43.02
C LEU A 21 -15.81 8.52 -42.61
N ALA A 22 -15.70 9.03 -41.38
CA ALA A 22 -14.48 9.69 -40.89
C ALA A 22 -13.41 8.71 -40.35
N GLY A 23 -13.72 7.41 -40.24
CA GLY A 23 -12.88 6.41 -39.57
C GLY A 23 -11.83 5.69 -40.42
N CYS A 24 -11.66 6.02 -41.71
CA CYS A 24 -10.65 5.39 -42.56
C CYS A 24 -9.49 6.36 -42.83
N VAL A 25 -8.59 6.50 -41.87
CA VAL A 25 -7.24 7.03 -42.12
C VAL A 25 -6.30 5.83 -42.17
N GLU A 26 -5.90 5.47 -43.40
CA GLU A 26 -4.84 4.49 -43.68
C GLU A 26 -3.49 5.07 -43.24
N GLU A 27 -2.82 4.42 -42.31
CA GLU A 27 -1.41 4.68 -42.01
C GLU A 27 -0.54 4.20 -43.17
N VAL A 28 -0.04 5.16 -43.94
CA VAL A 28 0.96 4.93 -45.00
C VAL A 28 2.33 4.76 -44.36
N SER A 29 2.84 3.52 -44.44
CA SER A 29 4.23 3.15 -44.22
C SER A 29 5.15 3.89 -45.21
N ASN A 30 6.11 4.66 -44.70
CA ASN A 30 7.21 5.22 -45.49
C ASN A 30 8.56 4.93 -44.83
N ASN A 31 9.18 3.89 -45.37
CA ASN A 31 10.55 3.77 -45.86
C ASN A 31 11.74 4.43 -45.13
N ALA A 32 12.75 3.58 -44.97
CA ALA A 32 14.13 3.78 -44.57
C ALA A 32 14.79 5.12 -44.96
N THR A 33 15.55 5.68 -44.01
CA THR A 33 16.74 6.48 -44.31
C THR A 33 17.83 6.19 -43.27
N VAL A 34 18.98 5.76 -43.79
CA VAL A 34 20.24 5.47 -43.10
C VAL A 34 21.01 6.77 -42.92
N THR A 35 21.44 7.14 -41.70
CA THR A 35 22.65 7.96 -41.44
C THR A 35 23.08 7.88 -39.95
N PRO A 36 24.28 8.33 -39.55
CA PRO A 36 25.33 7.51 -38.96
C PRO A 36 25.41 7.57 -37.43
N SER A 37 26.08 6.56 -36.88
CA SER A 37 26.43 6.35 -35.47
C SER A 37 26.91 7.63 -34.75
N PRO A 38 26.20 8.12 -33.72
CA PRO A 38 26.77 8.99 -32.72
C PRO A 38 27.47 8.16 -31.62
N THR A 39 28.63 8.67 -31.21
CA THR A 39 29.46 8.31 -30.06
C THR A 39 28.64 7.97 -28.81
N PRO A 40 29.02 6.93 -28.02
CA PRO A 40 28.30 6.55 -26.80
C PRO A 40 28.36 7.69 -25.77
N SER A 41 27.22 8.39 -25.63
CA SER A 41 26.94 9.27 -24.50
C SER A 41 26.54 8.39 -23.33
N ALA A 42 27.22 8.57 -22.20
CA ALA A 42 26.99 7.78 -20.99
C ALA A 42 25.50 7.78 -20.62
N THR A 43 24.93 6.58 -20.58
CA THR A 43 23.63 6.28 -19.97
C THR A 43 23.66 6.81 -18.54
N PRO A 44 22.76 7.73 -18.12
CA PRO A 44 22.54 7.95 -16.71
C PRO A 44 21.99 6.63 -16.16
N THR A 45 22.81 5.93 -15.38
CA THR A 45 22.37 4.79 -14.58
C THR A 45 21.24 5.29 -13.69
N SER A 46 20.01 4.98 -14.07
CA SER A 46 18.85 5.08 -13.19
C SER A 46 19.09 4.04 -12.09
N GLU A 47 19.65 4.52 -10.99
CA GLU A 47 19.90 3.73 -9.79
C GLU A 47 18.54 3.31 -9.26
N LYS A 48 18.26 2.01 -9.37
CA LYS A 48 17.05 1.38 -8.83
C LYS A 48 16.88 1.90 -7.39
N PRO A 49 15.80 2.63 -7.06
CA PRO A 49 15.64 3.17 -5.73
C PRO A 49 15.71 2.01 -4.72
N PRO A 50 16.35 2.23 -3.56
CA PRO A 50 16.43 1.22 -2.52
C PRO A 50 15.01 0.72 -2.21
N PRO A 51 14.85 -0.58 -1.89
CA PRO A 51 13.55 -1.14 -1.56
C PRO A 51 12.92 -0.28 -0.46
N SER A 52 11.79 0.37 -0.80
CA SER A 52 11.04 1.21 0.11
C SER A 52 10.60 0.34 1.29
N VAL A 53 11.05 0.70 2.49
CA VAL A 53 10.60 0.06 3.74
C VAL A 53 9.07 0.13 3.77
N PRO A 54 8.35 -0.97 4.06
CA PRO A 54 6.89 -0.96 4.10
C PRO A 54 6.42 0.12 5.07
N SER A 55 5.75 1.12 4.53
CA SER A 55 5.15 2.20 5.31
C SER A 55 3.92 1.65 6.00
N THR A 56 3.92 1.63 7.33
CA THR A 56 2.77 1.22 8.15
C THR A 56 1.76 2.36 8.35
N GLY A 57 1.75 3.35 7.45
CA GLY A 57 0.76 4.42 7.38
C GLY A 57 -0.43 4.05 6.49
N MET A 58 -1.50 4.84 6.56
CA MET A 58 -2.61 4.70 5.63
C MET A 58 -2.13 5.17 4.26
N GLU A 59 -2.13 4.24 3.32
CA GLU A 59 -1.82 4.50 1.91
C GLU A 59 -3.12 4.71 1.15
N VAL A 60 -3.25 5.86 0.51
CA VAL A 60 -4.34 6.16 -0.41
C VAL A 60 -3.75 6.34 -1.80
N ILE A 61 -4.14 5.42 -2.68
CA ILE A 61 -3.76 5.42 -4.09
C ILE A 61 -4.85 6.17 -4.87
N LEU A 62 -4.47 7.27 -5.52
CA LEU A 62 -5.38 8.11 -6.28
C LEU A 62 -4.99 8.14 -7.74
N SER A 63 -5.86 7.61 -8.59
CA SER A 63 -5.77 7.80 -10.03
C SER A 63 -6.36 9.17 -10.40
N ILE A 64 -5.59 10.00 -11.10
CA ILE A 64 -6.06 11.30 -11.59
C ILE A 64 -6.94 11.06 -12.82
N SER A 65 -8.22 11.40 -12.74
CA SER A 65 -9.14 11.20 -13.87
C SER A 65 -8.95 12.23 -14.99
N ASN A 66 -8.42 13.42 -14.68
CA ASN A 66 -8.00 14.43 -15.65
C ASN A 66 -6.54 14.81 -15.42
N ALA A 67 -5.62 14.03 -15.98
CA ALA A 67 -4.21 14.41 -15.92
C ALA A 67 -4.01 15.79 -16.58
N PRO A 68 -3.24 16.72 -15.98
CA PRO A 68 -2.93 17.99 -16.63
C PRO A 68 -2.25 17.72 -17.98
N ALA A 69 -2.56 18.53 -18.99
CA ALA A 69 -1.90 18.38 -20.28
C ALA A 69 -0.39 18.66 -20.17
N LEU A 70 0.37 18.25 -21.18
CA LEU A 70 1.82 18.46 -21.20
C LEU A 70 2.15 19.95 -20.95
N ASN A 71 2.99 20.19 -19.94
CA ASN A 71 3.37 21.52 -19.44
C ASN A 71 2.28 22.33 -18.72
N GLU A 72 1.10 21.78 -18.48
CA GLU A 72 0.08 22.43 -17.65
C GLU A 72 0.29 22.12 -16.17
N THR A 73 -0.22 23.02 -15.34
CA THR A 73 -0.19 22.90 -13.87
C THR A 73 -1.52 22.44 -13.32
N ALA A 74 -1.49 21.63 -12.25
CA ALA A 74 -2.65 21.22 -11.48
C ALA A 74 -2.44 21.47 -9.98
N ASP A 75 -3.52 21.82 -9.29
CA ASP A 75 -3.53 21.95 -7.84
C ASP A 75 -3.92 20.62 -7.19
N LEU A 76 -2.98 20.04 -6.45
CA LEU A 76 -3.22 18.91 -5.55
C LEU A 76 -3.57 19.46 -4.17
N ARG A 77 -4.71 19.02 -3.62
CA ARG A 77 -5.07 19.27 -2.22
C ARG A 77 -5.20 17.97 -1.48
N CYS A 78 -4.41 17.79 -0.42
CA CYS A 78 -4.52 16.67 0.50
C CYS A 78 -5.17 17.15 1.79
N ALA A 79 -6.27 16.50 2.18
CA ALA A 79 -6.97 16.71 3.43
C ALA A 79 -6.83 15.45 4.29
N ILE A 80 -6.37 15.64 5.53
CA ILE A 80 -6.26 14.61 6.54
C ILE A 80 -7.30 14.93 7.61
N THR A 81 -8.17 13.98 7.92
CA THR A 81 -9.13 14.14 9.03
C THR A 81 -8.94 13.05 10.07
N SER A 82 -9.14 13.38 11.35
CA SER A 82 -9.12 12.42 12.45
C SER A 82 -10.30 12.68 13.39
N VAL A 83 -10.93 11.63 13.91
CA VAL A 83 -11.98 11.73 14.95
C VAL A 83 -11.43 11.94 16.36
N ASN A 84 -10.13 11.76 16.55
CA ASN A 84 -9.41 12.00 17.80
C ASN A 84 -8.31 13.03 17.59
N ASP A 85 -7.88 13.66 18.69
CA ASP A 85 -6.64 14.42 18.68
C ASP A 85 -5.49 13.45 18.34
N ALA A 86 -4.76 13.73 17.25
CA ALA A 86 -3.65 12.91 16.78
C ALA A 86 -2.38 13.76 16.76
N SER A 87 -1.43 13.44 17.63
CA SER A 87 -0.17 14.19 17.75
C SER A 87 0.94 13.59 16.89
N ASN A 88 1.89 14.44 16.47
CA ASN A 88 3.06 14.05 15.67
C ASN A 88 2.70 13.24 14.40
N MET A 89 1.59 13.61 13.76
CA MET A 89 1.18 13.04 12.49
C MET A 89 2.09 13.58 11.38
N MET A 90 2.38 12.73 10.40
CA MET A 90 2.98 13.10 9.14
C MET A 90 2.12 12.63 7.98
N ALA A 91 2.14 13.39 6.90
CA ALA A 91 1.60 12.98 5.62
C ALA A 91 2.54 13.35 4.50
N GLN A 92 2.55 12.54 3.45
CA GLN A 92 3.40 12.69 2.29
C GLN A 92 2.63 12.33 1.02
N ILE A 93 2.82 13.13 -0.02
CA ILE A 93 2.37 12.86 -1.38
C ILE A 93 3.59 12.46 -2.19
N GLU A 94 3.54 11.30 -2.82
CA GLU A 94 4.54 10.82 -3.77
C GLU A 94 4.05 11.10 -5.19
N LEU A 95 4.87 11.81 -5.96
CA LEU A 95 4.57 12.13 -7.35
C LEU A 95 5.22 11.08 -8.27
N PRO A 96 4.52 10.61 -9.31
CA PRO A 96 5.11 9.78 -10.35
C PRO A 96 6.07 10.59 -11.23
N GLU A 97 6.95 9.91 -11.98
CA GLU A 97 8.00 10.53 -12.81
C GLU A 97 7.47 11.59 -13.80
N GLY A 98 6.23 11.45 -14.29
CA GLY A 98 5.60 12.39 -15.21
C GLY A 98 5.09 13.70 -14.60
N LEU A 99 5.19 13.88 -13.28
CA LEU A 99 4.76 15.08 -12.57
C LEU A 99 5.93 15.70 -11.79
N VAL A 100 6.09 17.02 -11.93
CA VAL A 100 7.10 17.78 -11.18
C VAL A 100 6.43 18.78 -10.24
N LEU A 101 6.97 18.93 -9.02
CA LEU A 101 6.53 19.95 -8.08
C LEU A 101 6.93 21.34 -8.57
N VAL A 102 5.95 22.24 -8.71
CA VAL A 102 6.17 23.65 -9.06
C VAL A 102 6.06 24.56 -7.84
N GLY A 103 5.19 24.23 -6.88
CA GLY A 103 5.02 25.02 -5.66
C GLY A 103 4.22 24.32 -4.58
N GLY A 104 4.21 24.88 -3.37
CA GLY A 104 3.55 24.28 -2.19
C GLY A 104 4.40 23.19 -1.53
N ASN A 105 3.74 22.31 -0.77
CA ASN A 105 4.41 21.27 0.01
C ASN A 105 3.81 19.90 -0.34
N LEU A 106 4.67 18.89 -0.56
CA LEU A 106 4.25 17.49 -0.67
C LEU A 106 4.21 16.77 0.67
N THR A 107 4.71 17.42 1.73
CA THR A 107 4.76 16.85 3.07
C THR A 107 4.10 17.79 4.07
N TRP A 108 3.47 17.20 5.07
CA TRP A 108 2.95 17.89 6.23
C TRP A 108 3.35 17.11 7.49
N ALA A 109 3.69 17.82 8.56
CA ALA A 109 3.94 17.24 9.87
C ALA A 109 3.35 18.15 10.95
N GLY A 110 2.64 17.58 11.91
CA GLY A 110 2.07 18.33 13.02
C GLY A 110 0.97 17.57 13.76
N ASP A 111 0.24 18.30 14.60
CA ASP A 111 -0.86 17.77 15.37
C ASP A 111 -2.19 18.04 14.67
N ILE A 112 -3.07 17.04 14.65
CA ILE A 112 -4.48 17.17 14.25
C ILE A 112 -5.29 17.29 15.54
N ILE A 113 -5.76 18.49 15.84
CA ILE A 113 -6.59 18.74 17.03
C ILE A 113 -8.05 18.82 16.63
N VAL A 114 -8.91 18.05 17.30
CA VAL A 114 -10.36 18.15 17.18
C VAL A 114 -10.81 19.35 18.02
N PRO A 115 -11.48 20.37 17.46
CA PRO A 115 -11.91 21.52 18.23
C PRO A 115 -12.82 21.13 19.40
N GLU A 116 -12.59 21.71 20.59
CA GLU A 116 -13.41 21.41 21.78
C GLU A 116 -14.91 21.72 21.58
N GLU A 117 -15.24 22.69 20.75
CA GLU A 117 -16.63 22.98 20.39
C GLU A 117 -17.29 21.79 19.67
N GLU A 118 -16.56 21.16 18.75
CA GLU A 118 -17.00 19.99 18.00
C GLU A 118 -17.11 18.76 18.92
N LYS A 119 -16.14 18.56 19.82
CA LYS A 119 -16.22 17.51 20.85
C LYS A 119 -17.45 17.65 21.75
N ARG A 120 -17.88 18.89 22.05
CA ARG A 120 -19.06 19.15 22.89
C ARG A 120 -20.38 18.95 22.17
N LYS A 121 -20.44 19.19 20.85
CA LYS A 121 -21.64 18.93 20.05
C LYS A 121 -21.97 17.43 19.97
N HIS A 122 -20.95 16.58 20.08
CA HIS A 122 -21.06 15.14 19.92
C HIS A 122 -20.40 14.41 21.11
N PRO A 123 -21.04 14.40 22.30
CA PRO A 123 -20.53 13.62 23.43
C PRO A 123 -20.48 12.15 23.03
N ARG A 124 -19.31 11.51 23.22
CA ARG A 124 -19.17 10.09 22.88
C ARG A 124 -20.20 9.27 23.66
N PRO A 125 -21.00 8.42 22.98
CA PRO A 125 -21.87 7.50 23.68
C PRO A 125 -21.02 6.63 24.59
N ASN A 126 -21.53 6.33 25.78
CA ASN A 126 -20.83 5.48 26.72
C ASN A 126 -20.74 4.07 26.12
N ARG A 127 -19.57 3.42 26.16
CA ARG A 127 -19.38 2.07 25.59
C ARG A 127 -20.30 1.02 26.22
N SER A 128 -20.82 1.29 27.43
CA SER A 128 -21.80 0.43 28.10
C SER A 128 -23.23 0.62 27.60
N ASP A 129 -23.49 1.58 26.72
CA ASP A 129 -24.81 1.79 26.13
C ASP A 129 -25.10 0.64 25.14
N PRO A 130 -26.18 -0.13 25.31
CA PRO A 130 -26.52 -1.21 24.38
C PRO A 130 -26.83 -0.70 22.97
N GLU A 131 -27.08 0.60 22.78
CA GLU A 131 -27.19 1.22 21.46
C GLU A 131 -25.85 1.75 20.92
N TYR A 132 -24.72 1.55 21.61
CA TYR A 132 -23.40 2.08 21.21
C TYR A 132 -23.09 1.78 19.75
N ASP A 133 -23.22 0.53 19.31
CA ASP A 133 -22.91 0.13 17.94
C ASP A 133 -23.82 0.83 16.90
N ARG A 134 -25.10 0.99 17.22
CA ARG A 134 -26.07 1.69 16.36
C ARG A 134 -25.80 3.20 16.32
N LEU A 135 -25.47 3.80 17.46
CA LEU A 135 -25.15 5.23 17.55
C LEU A 135 -23.83 5.54 16.85
N CYS A 136 -22.87 4.62 16.85
CA CYS A 136 -21.61 4.76 16.11
C CYS A 136 -21.80 4.84 14.59
N GLU A 137 -22.82 4.19 14.02
CA GLU A 137 -23.10 4.22 12.58
C GLU A 137 -23.81 5.51 12.14
N GLU A 138 -24.67 6.09 12.99
CA GLU A 138 -25.49 7.27 12.63
C GLU A 138 -24.81 8.60 13.00
N TYR A 139 -23.83 8.59 13.91
CA TYR A 139 -23.16 9.83 14.35
C TYR A 139 -22.09 10.34 13.38
N GLU A 140 -22.26 11.57 12.90
CA GLU A 140 -21.17 12.34 12.33
C GLU A 140 -20.22 12.76 13.44
N TYR A 141 -19.12 12.02 13.60
CA TYR A 141 -18.11 12.32 14.61
C TYR A 141 -17.43 13.67 14.34
N PRO A 142 -17.09 14.43 15.39
CA PRO A 142 -16.32 15.65 15.26
C PRO A 142 -14.94 15.29 14.72
N LYS A 143 -14.54 15.93 13.62
CA LYS A 143 -13.29 15.63 12.93
C LYS A 143 -12.34 16.82 13.03
N GLY A 144 -11.16 16.58 13.59
CA GLY A 144 -10.01 17.43 13.33
C GLY A 144 -9.65 17.31 11.85
N ARG A 145 -9.26 18.42 11.23
CA ARG A 145 -8.94 18.46 9.80
C ARG A 145 -7.72 19.33 9.58
N VAL A 146 -6.77 18.81 8.83
CA VAL A 146 -5.64 19.58 8.29
C VAL A 146 -5.62 19.43 6.79
N GLU A 147 -5.29 20.51 6.09
CA GLU A 147 -5.13 20.53 4.65
C GLU A 147 -3.78 21.11 4.27
N PHE A 148 -3.16 20.51 3.25
CA PHE A 148 -2.00 21.08 2.58
C PHE A 148 -2.15 20.90 1.07
N SER A 149 -1.45 21.76 0.31
CA SER A 149 -1.58 21.81 -1.14
C SER A 149 -0.23 21.89 -1.84
N ALA A 150 -0.17 21.30 -3.03
CA ALA A 150 0.95 21.38 -3.94
C ALA A 150 0.47 21.72 -5.35
N VAL A 151 1.23 22.56 -6.05
CA VAL A 151 1.07 22.84 -7.48
C VAL A 151 2.03 21.92 -8.21
N VAL A 152 1.53 21.04 -9.06
CA VAL A 152 2.35 20.14 -9.88
C VAL A 152 2.22 20.49 -11.35
N LYS A 153 3.22 20.14 -12.16
CA LYS A 153 3.20 20.31 -13.62
C LYS A 153 3.45 18.98 -14.30
N SER A 154 2.70 18.68 -15.35
CA SER A 154 2.99 17.53 -16.21
C SER A 154 4.22 17.81 -17.07
N VAL A 155 5.19 16.89 -17.03
CA VAL A 155 6.34 16.85 -17.93
C VAL A 155 6.19 15.76 -19.00
N GLU A 156 5.23 14.87 -18.83
CA GLU A 156 4.90 13.79 -19.77
C GLU A 156 3.38 13.62 -19.90
N ILE A 157 2.94 13.04 -21.01
CA ILE A 157 1.54 12.68 -21.25
C ILE A 157 1.31 11.26 -20.75
N GLY A 158 0.33 11.05 -19.88
CA GLY A 158 0.04 9.73 -19.34
C GLY A 158 -1.09 9.72 -18.31
N ASN A 159 -1.49 8.52 -17.92
CA ASN A 159 -2.36 8.31 -16.76
C ASN A 159 -1.45 8.19 -15.53
N TRP A 160 -1.66 9.07 -14.56
CA TRP A 160 -0.81 9.16 -13.38
C TRP A 160 -1.54 8.66 -12.15
N THR A 161 -0.83 7.87 -11.35
CA THR A 161 -1.26 7.46 -10.02
C THR A 161 -0.45 8.24 -9.01
N ILE A 162 -1.13 8.96 -8.12
CA ILE A 162 -0.53 9.66 -6.99
C ILE A 162 -0.74 8.80 -5.75
N THR A 163 0.32 8.61 -4.98
CA THR A 163 0.23 7.93 -3.68
C THR A 163 0.30 8.97 -2.58
N ALA A 164 -0.69 8.96 -1.68
CA ALA A 164 -0.66 9.77 -0.47
C ALA A 164 -0.60 8.85 0.75
N THR A 165 0.39 9.06 1.61
CA THR A 165 0.55 8.32 2.85
C THR A 165 0.33 9.25 4.03
N ALA A 166 -0.35 8.78 5.07
CA ALA A 166 -0.45 9.48 6.35
C ALA A 166 -0.31 8.51 7.53
N GLY A 167 0.40 8.93 8.57
CA GLY A 167 0.62 8.14 9.77
C GLY A 167 1.40 8.92 10.81
N TYR A 168 1.56 8.38 12.02
CA TYR A 168 2.45 8.95 13.02
C TYR A 168 3.76 8.18 13.04
N ASP A 169 4.88 8.92 13.12
CA ASP A 169 6.18 8.30 13.35
C ASP A 169 6.33 8.02 14.85
N VAL A 170 6.26 6.76 15.25
CA VAL A 170 6.76 6.31 16.55
C VAL A 170 8.23 6.04 16.39
N PHE A 171 9.08 6.97 16.81
CA PHE A 171 10.49 6.66 16.99
C PHE A 171 10.65 5.82 18.25
N THR A 172 11.26 4.64 18.15
CA THR A 172 11.80 3.98 19.34
C THR A 172 12.98 4.78 19.87
N GLN A 173 13.37 4.53 21.13
CA GLN A 173 14.53 5.18 21.76
C GLN A 173 15.86 4.96 20.99
N GLU A 174 15.89 4.00 20.07
CA GLU A 174 17.03 3.66 19.22
C GLU A 174 16.94 4.29 17.81
N GLY A 175 15.91 5.08 17.52
CA GLY A 175 15.73 5.78 16.24
C GLY A 175 15.05 4.94 15.15
N THR A 176 14.59 3.73 15.45
CA THR A 176 13.86 2.89 14.50
C THR A 176 12.43 3.42 14.33
N ARG A 177 12.04 3.67 13.08
CA ARG A 177 10.72 4.17 12.69
C ARG A 177 9.69 3.04 12.82
N TYR A 178 8.80 3.13 13.81
CA TYR A 178 7.56 2.36 13.89
C TYR A 178 6.43 3.27 13.42
N GLY A 179 5.78 2.99 12.28
CA GLY A 179 4.41 3.44 12.12
C GLY A 179 3.54 2.42 12.84
N ARG A 180 2.91 2.81 13.94
CA ARG A 180 1.73 2.09 14.42
C ARG A 180 0.56 2.88 13.84
N LEU A 181 -0.51 2.23 13.41
CA LEU A 181 -1.82 2.87 13.34
C LEU A 181 -2.56 2.18 14.47
N GLY A 182 -2.71 2.87 15.61
CA GLY A 182 -3.59 2.38 16.64
C GLY A 182 -5.02 2.52 16.12
N ASP A 183 -5.77 1.42 16.08
CA ASP A 183 -7.18 1.30 15.68
C ASP A 183 -8.17 2.35 16.22
N SER A 184 -7.74 3.23 17.12
CA SER A 184 -8.57 4.29 17.65
C SER A 184 -8.65 5.53 16.75
N ASP A 185 -7.69 5.77 15.87
CA ASP A 185 -7.61 7.01 15.10
C ASP A 185 -8.02 6.74 13.65
N TYR A 186 -9.31 6.93 13.35
CA TYR A 186 -9.82 6.92 11.98
C TYR A 186 -9.26 8.14 11.24
N VAL A 187 -8.05 8.00 10.73
CA VAL A 187 -7.44 8.95 9.81
C VAL A 187 -8.11 8.75 8.45
N TYR A 188 -8.54 9.82 7.80
CA TYR A 188 -9.00 9.75 6.41
C TYR A 188 -8.15 10.70 5.59
N VAL A 189 -7.59 10.19 4.51
CA VAL A 189 -6.84 10.98 3.54
C VAL A 189 -7.68 11.13 2.28
N ALA A 190 -7.94 12.37 1.88
CA ALA A 190 -8.59 12.68 0.64
C ALA A 190 -7.71 13.61 -0.18
N VAL A 191 -7.34 13.19 -1.39
CA VAL A 191 -6.73 14.09 -2.36
C VAL A 191 -7.77 14.47 -3.40
N ARG A 192 -7.88 15.77 -3.68
CA ARG A 192 -8.78 16.28 -4.72
C ARG A 192 -7.99 17.07 -5.74
N GLU A 193 -8.37 16.89 -7.00
CA GLU A 193 -8.03 17.80 -8.08
C GLU A 193 -9.04 18.95 -8.03
N ASN A 194 -8.57 20.15 -7.74
CA ASN A 194 -9.36 21.33 -8.02
C ASN A 194 -9.01 21.75 -9.45
N THR A 195 -9.78 21.26 -10.42
CA THR A 195 -9.85 21.70 -11.84
C THR A 195 -8.57 22.38 -12.35
N ALA A 196 -7.77 21.70 -13.18
CA ALA A 196 -6.70 22.34 -13.94
C ALA A 196 -7.23 23.62 -14.62
N TRP A 197 -6.73 24.77 -14.19
CA TRP A 197 -7.05 26.05 -14.80
C TRP A 197 -6.02 26.29 -15.90
N ILE A 198 -6.51 26.42 -17.13
CA ILE A 198 -5.69 26.90 -18.24
C ILE A 198 -5.33 28.35 -17.89
N SER A 199 -4.08 28.57 -17.50
CA SER A 199 -3.50 29.90 -17.48
C SER A 199 -3.47 30.43 -18.92
N GLU A 200 -4.48 31.19 -19.33
CA GLU A 200 -4.46 31.94 -20.60
C GLU A 200 -3.37 33.04 -20.63
N ALA A 201 -2.67 33.27 -19.51
CA ALA A 201 -1.43 34.01 -19.55
C ALA A 201 -0.38 33.18 -20.29
N LEU A 202 -0.22 33.44 -21.59
CA LEU A 202 1.01 33.17 -22.31
C LEU A 202 2.16 33.62 -21.40
N PHE A 203 3.07 32.70 -21.05
CA PHE A 203 4.34 33.11 -20.48
C PHE A 203 5.02 33.98 -21.55
N THR A 204 4.88 35.29 -21.44
CA THR A 204 5.74 36.22 -22.13
C THR A 204 7.14 35.83 -21.71
N THR A 205 7.93 35.43 -22.69
CA THR A 205 9.36 35.26 -22.57
C THR A 205 9.93 36.65 -22.30
N GLU A 206 9.81 37.13 -21.05
CA GLU A 206 10.49 38.34 -20.64
C GLU A 206 11.98 38.00 -20.54
N GLY A 207 12.76 38.69 -21.38
CA GLY A 207 14.20 38.84 -21.17
C GLY A 207 14.50 39.37 -19.76
N PRO A 208 15.78 39.39 -19.37
CA PRO A 208 16.19 39.50 -17.97
C PRO A 208 15.63 40.77 -17.32
N ALA A 209 14.70 40.59 -16.37
CA ALA A 209 14.20 41.67 -15.55
C ALA A 209 15.28 42.14 -14.54
N PRO A 210 15.37 43.44 -14.25
CA PRO A 210 16.43 44.03 -13.45
C PRO A 210 16.33 43.63 -11.97
N ALA A 211 17.50 43.46 -11.34
CA ALA A 211 17.64 43.10 -9.94
C ALA A 211 16.82 44.01 -9.01
N ARG A 212 15.87 43.41 -8.29
CA ARG A 212 15.19 44.05 -7.15
C ARG A 212 15.88 43.60 -5.87
N GLN A 213 16.54 44.53 -5.18
CA GLN A 213 17.08 44.32 -3.83
C GLN A 213 15.93 44.09 -2.84
N LEU A 214 15.90 42.90 -2.24
CA LEU A 214 15.15 42.63 -1.01
C LEU A 214 16.08 42.96 0.16
N ASN A 215 15.77 44.04 0.88
CA ASN A 215 16.33 44.30 2.20
C ASN A 215 15.75 43.28 3.18
N VAL A 216 16.51 42.25 3.50
CA VAL A 216 16.25 41.37 4.64
C VAL A 216 17.37 41.58 5.64
N THR A 217 17.03 42.06 6.84
CA THR A 217 17.96 42.22 7.96
C THR A 217 18.26 40.84 8.56
N PRO A 218 19.53 40.37 8.60
CA PRO A 218 19.86 39.11 9.26
C PRO A 218 20.18 39.35 10.74
N THR A 219 19.59 38.54 11.62
CA THR A 219 19.95 38.47 13.04
C THR A 219 20.78 37.19 13.30
N GLN A 220 22.04 37.42 13.67
CA GLN A 220 23.00 36.62 14.45
C GLN A 220 23.37 35.15 14.08
N ASN A 221 24.57 35.05 13.51
CA ASN A 221 25.72 34.18 13.87
C ASN A 221 25.47 32.86 14.65
N MET A 222 25.61 31.74 13.94
CA MET A 222 26.25 30.53 14.47
C MET A 222 27.57 30.29 13.72
N THR A 223 28.68 30.38 14.46
CA THR A 223 30.03 30.07 13.98
C THR A 223 30.23 28.57 13.89
N TRP A 224 30.38 28.04 12.67
CA TRP A 224 30.88 26.68 12.44
C TRP A 224 32.40 26.71 12.34
N VAL A 225 33.05 25.93 13.21
CA VAL A 225 34.50 25.67 13.16
C VAL A 225 34.73 24.58 12.14
N THR A 226 35.47 24.88 11.07
CA THR A 226 35.93 23.90 10.08
C THR A 226 37.13 23.11 10.62
N PRO A 227 37.12 21.77 10.58
CA PRO A 227 38.34 20.99 10.82
C PRO A 227 39.28 21.04 9.60
N PRO A 228 40.60 20.88 9.81
CA PRO A 228 41.60 20.96 8.73
C PRO A 228 41.52 19.75 7.79
N PRO A 229 42.00 19.90 6.53
CA PRO A 229 41.88 18.88 5.51
C PRO A 229 42.80 17.69 5.78
N THR A 230 42.21 16.49 5.85
CA THR A 230 42.94 15.22 5.87
C THR A 230 43.41 14.88 4.46
N LEU A 231 44.72 14.70 4.28
CA LEU A 231 45.33 14.24 3.03
C LEU A 231 44.88 12.80 2.74
N LEU A 232 44.25 12.60 1.58
CA LEU A 232 43.87 11.28 1.05
C LEU A 232 45.09 10.60 0.43
N THR A 233 45.48 9.46 0.99
CA THR A 233 46.45 8.52 0.40
C THR A 233 45.73 7.57 -0.56
N SER A 234 46.30 7.38 -1.75
CA SER A 234 45.81 6.52 -2.83
C SER A 234 45.56 5.07 -2.39
N PRO A 235 44.43 4.43 -2.75
CA PRO A 235 44.26 3.00 -2.54
C PRO A 235 45.02 2.18 -3.59
N ALA A 236 45.48 1.00 -3.17
CA ALA A 236 46.17 0.01 -3.99
C ALA A 236 45.20 -0.71 -4.97
N PRO A 237 45.70 -1.25 -6.10
CA PRO A 237 44.86 -1.87 -7.12
C PRO A 237 44.22 -3.19 -6.63
N TYR A 238 42.91 -3.31 -6.84
CA TYR A 238 42.08 -4.46 -6.48
C TYR A 238 42.27 -5.62 -7.48
N SER A 239 42.47 -6.82 -6.96
CA SER A 239 42.52 -8.07 -7.73
C SER A 239 41.10 -8.60 -7.95
N PRO A 240 40.71 -9.08 -9.14
CA PRO A 240 39.37 -9.57 -9.39
C PRO A 240 39.14 -10.92 -8.67
N GLN A 241 38.17 -10.93 -7.76
CA GLN A 241 37.62 -12.14 -7.15
C GLN A 241 36.41 -12.59 -7.99
N PRO A 242 36.29 -13.86 -8.40
CA PRO A 242 35.14 -14.32 -9.17
C PRO A 242 33.85 -14.27 -8.33
N GLU A 243 32.76 -13.79 -8.95
CA GLU A 243 31.41 -13.78 -8.41
C GLU A 243 30.94 -15.20 -8.04
N PRO A 244 30.28 -15.39 -6.89
CA PRO A 244 29.57 -16.64 -6.61
C PRO A 244 28.28 -16.69 -7.46
N GLU A 245 28.15 -17.77 -8.22
CA GLU A 245 26.92 -18.14 -8.92
C GLU A 245 25.74 -18.19 -7.92
N THR A 246 24.69 -17.42 -8.20
CA THR A 246 23.43 -17.51 -7.46
C THR A 246 22.67 -18.75 -7.92
N ILE A 247 22.80 -19.83 -7.17
CA ILE A 247 21.97 -21.03 -7.34
C ILE A 247 20.60 -20.73 -6.71
N LEU A 248 19.54 -20.64 -7.53
CA LEU A 248 18.16 -20.68 -7.07
C LEU A 248 17.89 -22.08 -6.46
N ALA A 249 17.93 -22.18 -5.14
CA ALA A 249 17.50 -23.37 -4.43
C ALA A 249 15.97 -23.35 -4.31
N TYR A 250 15.29 -24.23 -5.05
CA TYR A 250 13.90 -24.60 -4.81
C TYR A 250 13.78 -25.42 -3.51
N PRO A 251 13.02 -25.02 -2.48
CA PRO A 251 12.78 -25.88 -1.34
C PRO A 251 11.52 -26.73 -1.58
N GLY A 252 11.65 -27.78 -2.38
CA GLY A 252 10.67 -28.87 -2.47
C GLY A 252 10.83 -29.83 -1.28
N GLY A 253 10.37 -29.42 -0.10
CA GLY A 253 10.37 -30.24 1.12
C GLY A 253 8.97 -30.69 1.54
N PRO A 254 8.81 -31.75 2.35
CA PRO A 254 7.51 -32.31 2.75
C PRO A 254 6.69 -31.42 3.71
N ASN A 255 7.25 -30.30 4.15
CA ASN A 255 6.63 -29.35 5.06
C ASN A 255 6.68 -27.97 4.40
N PHE A 256 5.51 -27.42 4.05
CA PHE A 256 5.43 -26.02 3.64
C PHE A 256 5.24 -25.18 4.90
N THR A 257 6.31 -24.54 5.33
CA THR A 257 6.28 -23.53 6.38
C THR A 257 6.35 -22.19 5.67
N ILE A 258 5.44 -21.28 6.00
CA ILE A 258 5.63 -19.87 5.68
C ILE A 258 6.42 -19.30 6.85
N PRO A 259 7.76 -19.17 6.79
CA PRO A 259 8.45 -18.28 7.70
C PRO A 259 7.97 -16.88 7.35
N LEU A 260 7.06 -16.34 8.14
CA LEU A 260 6.81 -14.91 8.07
C LEU A 260 8.07 -14.28 8.66
N ASP A 261 8.85 -13.60 7.81
CA ASP A 261 9.95 -12.74 8.27
C ASP A 261 9.34 -11.49 8.91
N LEU A 262 8.74 -11.72 10.08
CA LEU A 262 8.36 -10.71 11.03
C LEU A 262 9.55 -10.58 11.97
N THR A 263 10.62 -9.92 11.50
CA THR A 263 11.75 -9.55 12.36
C THR A 263 11.28 -8.44 13.31
N TYR A 264 10.51 -8.80 14.34
CA TYR A 264 10.24 -7.95 15.48
C TYR A 264 11.46 -8.01 16.41
N PRO A 265 12.14 -6.89 16.72
CA PRO A 265 13.14 -6.89 17.77
C PRO A 265 12.44 -6.97 19.14
N TYR A 266 12.07 -8.17 19.56
CA TYR A 266 11.64 -8.45 20.94
C TYR A 266 12.85 -8.89 21.76
N ASN A 267 13.77 -7.96 21.99
CA ASN A 267 14.85 -8.16 22.94
C ASN A 267 15.03 -6.90 23.77
N GLN A 268 14.15 -6.73 24.76
CA GLN A 268 14.48 -6.05 26.01
C GLN A 268 13.45 -6.40 27.09
N SER A 269 13.98 -6.81 28.24
CA SER A 269 13.25 -7.08 29.48
C SER A 269 12.65 -5.77 30.01
N LEU A 270 11.47 -5.41 29.51
CA LEU A 270 10.62 -4.40 30.12
C LEU A 270 9.79 -5.08 31.21
N LYS A 271 9.92 -4.63 32.46
CA LYS A 271 8.92 -4.93 33.49
C LYS A 271 7.56 -4.40 32.98
N PRO A 272 6.54 -5.25 32.86
CA PRO A 272 5.26 -4.83 32.29
C PRO A 272 4.66 -3.69 33.13
N LEU A 273 4.26 -2.61 32.47
CA LEU A 273 3.26 -1.70 33.03
C LEU A 273 2.01 -2.53 33.31
N GLY A 274 1.53 -2.53 34.55
CA GLY A 274 0.62 -3.51 35.16
C GLY A 274 -0.80 -3.63 34.61
N TYR A 275 -1.01 -3.44 33.31
CA TYR A 275 -2.22 -3.86 32.60
C TYR A 275 -1.87 -5.12 31.81
N GLY A 276 -1.93 -6.27 32.48
CA GLY A 276 -1.75 -7.59 31.87
C GLY A 276 -2.90 -7.92 30.94
N ILE A 277 -2.85 -7.42 29.70
CA ILE A 277 -3.71 -7.94 28.65
C ILE A 277 -3.13 -9.30 28.29
N VAL A 278 -3.73 -10.35 28.84
CA VAL A 278 -3.44 -11.73 28.43
C VAL A 278 -3.81 -11.82 26.95
N PRO A 279 -2.86 -12.16 26.04
CA PRO A 279 -3.19 -12.38 24.65
C PRO A 279 -4.26 -13.47 24.61
N LEU A 280 -5.45 -13.12 24.15
CA LEU A 280 -6.50 -14.12 24.01
C LEU A 280 -6.06 -15.12 22.91
N PRO A 281 -6.35 -16.43 23.05
CA PRO A 281 -5.88 -17.47 22.14
C PRO A 281 -6.33 -17.23 20.70
N GLN A 282 -5.44 -17.40 19.73
CA GLN A 282 -5.75 -17.23 18.30
C GLN A 282 -6.89 -18.19 17.93
N ARG A 283 -7.91 -17.71 17.21
CA ARG A 283 -9.07 -18.54 16.88
C ARG A 283 -9.26 -18.60 15.37
N VAL A 284 -9.26 -19.80 14.84
CA VAL A 284 -9.65 -20.07 13.45
C VAL A 284 -11.14 -19.73 13.30
N GLU A 285 -11.44 -18.80 12.40
CA GLU A 285 -12.81 -18.44 12.01
C GLU A 285 -13.36 -19.45 11.01
N GLU A 286 -12.57 -19.73 9.98
CA GLU A 286 -12.97 -20.52 8.84
C GLU A 286 -11.80 -21.37 8.33
N ALA A 287 -12.12 -22.60 7.92
CA ALA A 287 -11.19 -23.50 7.25
C ALA A 287 -11.88 -24.02 5.99
N PHE A 288 -11.16 -24.00 4.87
CA PHE A 288 -11.69 -24.33 3.55
C PHE A 288 -10.65 -25.15 2.77
N PRO A 289 -11.07 -26.12 1.94
CA PRO A 289 -12.45 -26.61 1.77
C PRO A 289 -12.89 -27.57 2.88
N THR A 290 -14.19 -27.69 3.09
CA THR A 290 -14.80 -28.70 3.98
C THR A 290 -15.94 -29.42 3.25
N GLY A 291 -16.14 -30.72 3.54
CA GLY A 291 -17.21 -31.51 2.97
C GLY A 291 -16.77 -32.42 1.81
N SER A 292 -17.69 -32.70 0.87
CA SER A 292 -17.49 -33.68 -0.20
C SER A 292 -17.81 -33.08 -1.57
N ASN A 293 -17.29 -33.70 -2.63
CA ASN A 293 -17.46 -33.25 -4.01
C ASN A 293 -16.83 -31.87 -4.24
N ILE A 294 -15.64 -31.68 -3.66
CA ILE A 294 -14.82 -30.47 -3.81
C ILE A 294 -14.11 -30.50 -5.16
N SER A 295 -14.11 -29.39 -5.88
CA SER A 295 -13.41 -29.31 -7.16
C SER A 295 -11.92 -29.61 -7.00
N ILE A 296 -11.34 -30.36 -7.94
CA ILE A 296 -9.91 -30.71 -7.91
C ILE A 296 -8.98 -29.50 -8.05
N ASP A 297 -9.47 -28.37 -8.55
CA ASP A 297 -8.70 -27.11 -8.70
C ASP A 297 -8.84 -26.17 -7.48
N THR A 298 -9.39 -26.67 -6.37
CA THR A 298 -9.64 -25.89 -5.14
C THR A 298 -8.33 -25.55 -4.41
N ASP A 299 -8.22 -24.30 -3.96
CA ASP A 299 -7.22 -23.84 -3.02
C ASP A 299 -7.60 -24.19 -1.57
N ILE A 300 -6.58 -24.35 -0.72
CA ILE A 300 -6.78 -24.63 0.71
C ILE A 300 -6.59 -23.31 1.45
N SER A 301 -7.53 -22.91 2.29
CA SER A 301 -7.37 -21.67 3.07
C SER A 301 -7.82 -21.80 4.51
N VAL A 302 -7.20 -20.99 5.37
CA VAL A 302 -7.54 -20.85 6.78
C VAL A 302 -7.61 -19.36 7.12
N GLN A 303 -8.68 -18.95 7.78
CA GLN A 303 -8.90 -17.59 8.23
C GLN A 303 -8.85 -17.54 9.75
N PHE A 304 -8.10 -16.57 10.27
CA PHE A 304 -7.96 -16.33 11.69
C PHE A 304 -8.70 -15.05 12.08
N SER A 305 -9.54 -15.16 13.11
CA SER A 305 -10.05 -13.99 13.83
C SER A 305 -8.91 -13.41 14.67
N ARG A 306 -8.71 -12.10 14.57
CA ARG A 306 -8.09 -11.16 15.52
C ARG A 306 -6.82 -10.46 15.04
N TRP A 307 -6.70 -9.27 15.61
CA TRP A 307 -5.56 -8.39 15.83
C TRP A 307 -4.14 -8.97 15.85
N ILE A 308 -3.90 -10.18 16.35
CA ILE A 308 -2.54 -10.74 16.46
C ILE A 308 -2.43 -11.92 15.51
N PRO A 309 -1.91 -11.70 14.30
CA PRO A 309 -1.76 -12.77 13.36
C PRO A 309 -0.73 -13.81 13.82
N PRO A 310 -0.89 -15.08 13.41
CA PRO A 310 0.16 -16.07 13.63
C PRO A 310 1.44 -15.63 12.91
N GLU A 311 2.58 -15.77 13.59
CA GLU A 311 3.91 -15.57 13.01
C GLU A 311 4.37 -16.83 12.26
N VAL A 312 3.85 -17.99 12.65
CA VAL A 312 4.10 -19.26 11.99
C VAL A 312 2.76 -19.84 11.57
N VAL A 313 2.64 -20.19 10.29
CA VAL A 313 1.56 -21.04 9.78
C VAL A 313 2.20 -22.16 8.98
N LYS A 314 1.90 -23.41 9.36
CA LYS A 314 2.40 -24.62 8.73
C LYS A 314 1.22 -25.48 8.28
N LEU A 315 1.22 -25.88 7.02
CA LEU A 315 0.22 -26.76 6.44
C LEU A 315 0.79 -28.18 6.28
N GLU A 316 0.04 -29.17 6.71
CA GLU A 316 0.25 -30.60 6.44
C GLU A 316 -1.02 -31.19 5.83
N ILE A 317 -0.89 -31.96 4.75
CA ILE A 317 -2.04 -32.56 4.06
C ILE A 317 -1.76 -34.02 3.70
N VAL A 318 -2.76 -34.88 3.92
CA VAL A 318 -2.70 -36.33 3.66
C VAL A 318 -3.92 -36.77 2.83
N PRO A 319 -3.76 -37.40 1.65
CA PRO A 319 -2.50 -37.76 1.01
C PRO A 319 -1.69 -36.53 0.60
N ARG A 320 -0.39 -36.74 0.40
CA ARG A 320 0.58 -35.66 0.18
C ARG A 320 0.24 -34.87 -1.09
N VAL A 321 0.21 -33.55 -0.97
CA VAL A 321 0.06 -32.60 -2.08
C VAL A 321 1.26 -31.66 -2.06
N GLU A 322 1.89 -31.45 -3.22
CA GLU A 322 2.94 -30.45 -3.36
C GLU A 322 2.31 -29.08 -3.52
N MET A 323 2.77 -28.11 -2.73
CA MET A 323 2.29 -26.72 -2.78
C MET A 323 3.24 -25.89 -3.64
N SER A 324 2.67 -25.06 -4.51
CA SER A 324 3.44 -24.13 -5.33
C SER A 324 3.85 -22.90 -4.52
N HIS A 325 2.91 -22.31 -3.80
CA HIS A 325 3.11 -21.13 -2.97
C HIS A 325 1.97 -21.00 -1.95
N ALA A 326 2.09 -20.02 -1.06
CA ALA A 326 1.01 -19.59 -0.20
C ALA A 326 0.94 -18.06 -0.19
N GLU A 327 -0.27 -17.54 -0.05
CA GLU A 327 -0.56 -16.12 0.02
C GLU A 327 -1.19 -15.77 1.36
N LYS A 328 -0.98 -14.53 1.76
CA LYS A 328 -1.53 -13.94 2.96
C LYS A 328 -2.33 -12.71 2.56
N GLU A 329 -3.59 -12.67 2.97
CA GLU A 329 -4.51 -11.57 2.70
C GLU A 329 -5.10 -11.03 4.01
N SER A 330 -5.24 -9.71 4.10
CA SER A 330 -6.01 -9.07 5.18
C SER A 330 -7.49 -9.10 4.80
N VAL A 331 -8.31 -9.78 5.61
CA VAL A 331 -9.76 -9.86 5.41
C VAL A 331 -10.44 -8.98 6.45
N GLY A 332 -10.91 -7.82 6.01
CA GLY A 332 -11.45 -6.81 6.93
C GLY A 332 -10.36 -6.17 7.80
N ILE A 333 -10.77 -5.66 8.97
CA ILE A 333 -9.89 -4.87 9.85
C ILE A 333 -8.98 -5.78 10.69
N ASP A 334 -9.52 -6.92 11.12
CA ASP A 334 -8.91 -7.75 12.18
C ASP A 334 -8.73 -9.22 11.80
N SER A 335 -9.01 -9.63 10.56
CA SER A 335 -8.84 -11.03 10.16
C SER A 335 -7.76 -11.17 9.10
N GLN A 336 -7.09 -12.32 9.12
CA GLN A 336 -6.12 -12.69 8.09
C GLN A 336 -6.45 -14.05 7.53
N LYS A 337 -6.42 -14.13 6.21
CA LYS A 337 -6.60 -15.36 5.45
C LYS A 337 -5.27 -15.80 4.87
N TYR A 338 -4.97 -17.09 5.04
CA TYR A 338 -3.82 -17.75 4.45
C TYR A 338 -4.34 -18.75 3.43
N SER A 339 -3.96 -18.57 2.17
CA SER A 339 -4.33 -19.45 1.06
C SER A 339 -3.10 -20.23 0.59
N PHE A 340 -3.26 -21.53 0.36
CA PHE A 340 -2.22 -22.45 -0.07
C PHE A 340 -2.63 -23.04 -1.42
N TYR A 341 -1.75 -22.91 -2.40
CA TYR A 341 -2.04 -23.28 -3.78
C TYR A 341 -1.29 -24.56 -4.15
N PRO A 342 -1.99 -25.67 -4.45
CA PRO A 342 -1.36 -26.87 -4.98
C PRO A 342 -0.55 -26.59 -6.26
N PHE A 343 0.52 -27.37 -6.49
CA PHE A 343 1.30 -27.30 -7.72
C PHE A 343 0.60 -28.00 -8.89
N GLU A 344 -0.12 -29.08 -8.60
CA GLU A 344 -0.99 -29.80 -9.53
C GLU A 344 -2.42 -29.89 -8.96
N PRO A 345 -3.44 -30.06 -9.81
CA PRO A 345 -4.80 -30.35 -9.35
C PRO A 345 -4.84 -31.53 -8.37
N LEU A 346 -5.73 -31.45 -7.39
CA LEU A 346 -5.92 -32.52 -6.42
C LEU A 346 -6.38 -33.82 -7.10
N GLN A 347 -6.05 -34.96 -6.51
CA GLN A 347 -6.45 -36.26 -7.04
C GLN A 347 -7.98 -36.38 -6.94
N PRO A 348 -8.68 -36.84 -7.99
CA PRO A 348 -10.12 -37.01 -7.97
C PRO A 348 -10.53 -38.13 -7.01
N ASN A 349 -11.73 -38.04 -6.45
CA ASN A 349 -12.31 -39.03 -5.52
C ASN A 349 -11.33 -39.44 -4.39
N THR A 350 -10.67 -38.44 -3.80
CA THR A 350 -9.65 -38.65 -2.77
C THR A 350 -10.05 -37.91 -1.49
N ASP A 351 -9.99 -38.62 -0.37
CA ASP A 351 -10.20 -38.05 0.96
C ASP A 351 -8.89 -37.40 1.44
N TYR A 352 -8.94 -36.08 1.63
CA TYR A 352 -7.85 -35.29 2.17
C TYR A 352 -8.11 -34.95 3.64
N ASN A 353 -7.08 -35.14 4.47
CA ASN A 353 -7.02 -34.67 5.84
C ASN A 353 -5.96 -33.57 5.95
N VAL A 354 -6.40 -32.38 6.32
CA VAL A 354 -5.58 -31.18 6.41
C VAL A 354 -5.34 -30.85 7.87
N THR A 355 -4.10 -30.58 8.21
CA THR A 355 -3.67 -30.11 9.53
C THR A 355 -2.93 -28.79 9.37
N VAL A 356 -3.41 -27.73 10.03
CA VAL A 356 -2.70 -26.46 10.11
C VAL A 356 -2.21 -26.26 11.53
N THR A 357 -0.90 -26.10 11.69
CA THR A 357 -0.27 -25.67 12.94
C THR A 357 0.07 -24.19 12.84
N PHE A 358 -0.37 -23.41 13.82
CA PHE A 358 -0.20 -21.96 13.81
C PHE A 358 0.16 -21.43 15.19
N GLY A 359 0.87 -20.31 15.26
CA GLY A 359 1.23 -19.71 16.54
C GLY A 359 2.26 -18.59 16.42
N LEU A 360 2.84 -18.21 17.54
CA LEU A 360 3.94 -17.23 17.60
C LEU A 360 5.27 -17.96 17.46
N ASN A 361 6.25 -17.36 16.79
CA ASN A 361 7.60 -17.91 16.62
C ASN A 361 8.40 -17.67 17.91
N ARG A 362 7.96 -18.28 19.02
CA ARG A 362 8.60 -18.16 20.32
C ARG A 362 9.11 -19.52 20.78
N THR A 363 10.36 -19.55 21.22
CA THR A 363 10.99 -20.72 21.83
C THR A 363 10.55 -20.93 23.27
N GLU A 364 10.01 -19.90 23.93
CA GLU A 364 9.56 -19.96 25.32
C GLU A 364 8.03 -19.94 25.41
N PRO A 365 7.41 -20.84 26.21
CA PRO A 365 5.97 -20.85 26.41
C PRO A 365 5.51 -19.55 27.09
N LEU A 366 4.41 -18.99 26.59
CA LEU A 366 3.81 -17.79 27.18
C LEU A 366 3.13 -18.13 28.50
N GLN A 367 3.42 -17.34 29.53
CA GLN A 367 2.72 -17.42 30.82
C GLN A 367 1.38 -16.70 30.69
N CYS A 368 0.31 -17.45 30.45
CA CYS A 368 -1.05 -16.96 30.29
C CYS A 368 -1.81 -17.14 31.62
N GLY A 369 -1.52 -16.30 32.61
CA GLY A 369 -2.04 -16.49 33.97
C GLY A 369 -1.28 -17.58 34.71
N GLU A 370 -1.99 -18.51 35.36
CA GLU A 370 -1.38 -19.65 36.08
C GLU A 370 -1.04 -20.83 35.15
N GLU A 371 -1.49 -20.80 33.89
CA GLU A 371 -1.27 -21.86 32.90
C GLU A 371 -0.31 -21.39 31.78
N TYR A 372 0.49 -22.33 31.27
CA TYR A 372 1.35 -22.10 30.11
C TYR A 372 0.53 -22.32 28.84
N CYS A 373 0.37 -21.28 28.02
CA CYS A 373 -0.19 -21.45 26.68
C CYS A 373 0.80 -22.25 25.82
N ALA A 374 0.30 -23.24 25.08
CA ALA A 374 1.11 -23.87 24.04
C ALA A 374 1.52 -22.78 23.02
N PRO A 375 2.79 -22.74 22.58
CA PRO A 375 3.27 -21.73 21.63
C PRO A 375 2.61 -21.87 20.25
N TYR A 376 2.04 -23.05 19.99
CA TYR A 376 1.34 -23.38 18.76
C TYR A 376 0.01 -24.06 19.08
N GLU A 377 -0.99 -23.72 18.28
CA GLU A 377 -2.25 -24.42 18.19
C GLU A 377 -2.31 -25.21 16.88
N THR A 378 -3.22 -26.17 16.82
CA THR A 378 -3.41 -26.99 15.62
C THR A 378 -4.88 -27.19 15.36
N ILE A 379 -5.28 -27.03 14.10
CA ILE A 379 -6.61 -27.37 13.60
C ILE A 379 -6.47 -28.48 12.55
N THR A 380 -7.40 -29.43 12.57
CA THR A 380 -7.46 -30.50 11.58
C THR A 380 -8.88 -30.59 11.02
N TRP A 381 -9.00 -30.75 9.71
CA TRP A 381 -10.28 -30.98 9.02
C TRP A 381 -10.09 -31.87 7.80
N SER A 382 -11.18 -32.41 7.26
CA SER A 382 -11.12 -33.27 6.08
C SER A 382 -12.12 -32.85 5.00
N PHE A 383 -11.79 -33.21 3.76
CA PHE A 383 -12.67 -33.03 2.62
C PHE A 383 -12.43 -34.11 1.55
N THR A 384 -13.43 -34.34 0.68
CA THR A 384 -13.35 -35.31 -0.42
C THR A 384 -13.51 -34.60 -1.76
N THR A 385 -12.58 -34.82 -2.68
CA THR A 385 -12.65 -34.26 -4.05
C THR A 385 -13.71 -34.94 -4.91
N GLU A 386 -14.20 -34.23 -5.93
CA GLU A 386 -15.14 -34.78 -6.91
C GLU A 386 -14.54 -35.96 -7.70
N SER A 387 -15.40 -36.88 -8.13
CA SER A 387 -15.01 -37.90 -9.08
C SER A 387 -14.74 -37.26 -10.43
N THR A 388 -13.70 -37.71 -11.15
CA THR A 388 -13.45 -37.25 -12.53
C THR A 388 -14.74 -37.32 -13.32
N PRO A 389 -15.16 -36.25 -14.02
CA PRO A 389 -16.32 -36.33 -14.88
C PRO A 389 -16.07 -37.49 -15.83
N LYS A 390 -16.98 -38.46 -15.85
CA LYS A 390 -16.99 -39.48 -16.90
C LYS A 390 -17.09 -38.67 -18.18
N GLY A 391 -15.98 -38.55 -18.91
CA GLY A 391 -16.03 -38.00 -20.25
C GLY A 391 -17.15 -38.73 -20.97
N ASP A 392 -18.06 -37.97 -21.56
CA ASP A 392 -19.10 -38.52 -22.43
C ASP A 392 -18.38 -39.25 -23.57
N GLU A 393 -18.14 -40.54 -23.37
CA GLU A 393 -17.50 -41.47 -24.30
C GLU A 393 -18.47 -41.85 -25.43
#